data_AF-U1MS63-F1
#
_entry.id   AF-U1MS63-F1
#
_cell.length_a   1.000
_cell.length_b   1.000
_cell.length_c   1.000
_cell.angle_alpha   90.00
_cell.angle_beta   90.00
_cell.angle_gamma   90.00
#
_symmetry.space_group_name_H-M   'P 1'
#
loop_
_entity.id
_entity.type
_entity.pdbx_description
1 polymer ?
#
loop_
_entity_poly.entity_id
_entity_poly.type
_entity_poly.pdbx_seq_one_letter_code
_entity_poly.pdbx_strand_id
1 'polypeptide(L)'
;MRTHQSVTRKRGIRLVDHTTNLSPNGITCSAVSPRLTEWIPDLLDELRPHTERTIREYTTTDPWRVSSQFLSETLPAWQTTESTWTDDIAEAVAYTHAITALALTYRDKDTSELSRYHRHRQEALIDTVTSIGTGRGPINADLGALAKGPVAFHREFEDHPTVLTLILDGSAWTNLTDRRTGVRALAAIAVLADGFDVRLVASPTVQRHLSKRYPHWTECHLNLTVSRDRSPHTRPY
;
A
#
# COMPACT_ATOMS: atom_id res chain seq x y z
N MET A 1 -8.18 32.79 -10.36
CA MET A 1 -7.86 31.90 -11.50
C MET A 1 -6.36 31.71 -11.58
N ARG A 2 -5.85 30.58 -11.05
CA ARG A 2 -4.53 30.03 -11.38
C ARG A 2 -4.77 28.61 -11.83
N THR A 3 -4.68 28.37 -13.13
CA THR A 3 -4.66 27.05 -13.73
C THR A 3 -3.30 26.42 -13.42
N HIS A 4 -3.19 25.75 -12.28
CA HIS A 4 -2.16 24.73 -12.13
C HIS A 4 -2.61 23.55 -12.98
N GLN A 5 -1.92 23.33 -14.11
CA GLN A 5 -1.92 22.03 -14.76
C GLN A 5 -1.33 21.03 -13.75
N SER A 6 -2.22 20.38 -13.03
CA SER A 6 -1.93 19.15 -12.31
C SER A 6 -1.50 18.14 -13.35
N VAL A 7 -0.21 17.81 -13.39
CA VAL A 7 0.22 16.53 -13.95
C VAL A 7 -0.39 15.50 -13.01
N THR A 8 -1.60 15.04 -13.33
CA THR A 8 -2.34 14.05 -12.55
C THR A 8 -1.44 12.82 -12.41
N ARG A 9 -0.75 12.68 -11.27
CA ARG A 9 0.01 11.46 -10.97
C ARG A 9 -1.01 10.35 -10.77
N LYS A 10 -1.23 9.57 -11.83
CA LYS A 10 -2.22 8.48 -11.85
C LYS A 10 -1.77 7.34 -10.93
N ARG A 11 -2.68 6.85 -10.09
CA ARG A 11 -2.58 5.55 -9.43
C ARG A 11 -2.36 4.45 -10.47
N GLY A 12 -1.76 3.34 -10.06
CA GLY A 12 -1.47 2.22 -10.94
C GLY A 12 0.00 1.79 -10.89
N ILE A 13 0.34 0.78 -11.71
CA ILE A 13 1.69 0.23 -11.82
C ILE A 13 2.39 0.84 -13.03
N ARG A 14 3.66 1.20 -12.86
CA ARG A 14 4.54 1.58 -13.97
C ARG A 14 5.90 0.95 -13.79
N LEU A 15 6.42 0.36 -14.85
CA LEU A 15 7.82 -0.04 -14.91
C LEU A 15 8.69 1.21 -15.03
N VAL A 16 9.68 1.35 -14.16
CA VAL A 16 10.67 2.44 -14.23
C VAL A 16 12.08 1.87 -14.25
N ASP A 17 13.00 2.59 -14.89
CA ASP A 17 14.38 2.15 -14.98
C ASP A 17 15.12 2.40 -13.65
N HIS A 18 16.13 1.59 -13.35
CA HIS A 18 16.99 1.69 -12.17
C HIS A 18 17.76 3.02 -12.08
N THR A 19 17.88 3.73 -13.20
CA THR A 19 18.52 5.05 -13.33
C THR A 19 17.54 6.21 -13.12
N THR A 20 16.23 5.93 -13.03
CA THR A 20 15.22 6.97 -12.85
C THR A 20 15.38 7.60 -11.47
N ASN A 21 15.53 8.92 -11.42
CA ASN A 21 15.60 9.67 -10.17
C ASN A 21 14.43 9.27 -9.24
N LEU A 22 14.77 8.63 -8.13
CA LEU A 22 13.84 8.30 -7.07
C LEU A 22 13.20 9.59 -6.57
N SER A 23 11.87 9.60 -6.43
CA SER A 23 11.17 10.78 -5.90
C SER A 23 11.63 10.99 -4.45
N PRO A 24 12.20 12.15 -4.08
CA PRO A 24 12.67 12.38 -2.70
C PRO A 24 11.54 12.29 -1.67
N ASN A 25 10.28 12.41 -2.11
CA ASN A 25 9.08 12.34 -1.27
C ASN A 25 8.33 11.00 -1.38
N GLY A 26 8.90 9.99 -2.05
CA GLY A 26 8.29 8.66 -2.19
C GLY A 26 8.90 7.65 -1.23
N ILE A 27 8.18 6.56 -1.00
CA ILE A 27 8.64 5.43 -0.18
C ILE A 27 9.36 4.44 -1.09
N THR A 28 10.50 3.90 -0.66
CA THR A 28 11.31 2.98 -1.46
C THR A 28 11.51 1.67 -0.73
N CYS A 29 10.79 0.64 -1.16
CA CYS A 29 10.95 -0.71 -0.66
C CYS A 29 11.98 -1.45 -1.53
N SER A 30 13.12 -1.77 -0.92
CA SER A 30 14.19 -2.52 -1.57
C SER A 30 14.02 -4.03 -1.36
N ALA A 31 14.61 -4.83 -2.24
CA ALA A 31 14.62 -6.29 -2.13
C ALA A 31 13.22 -6.93 -2.04
N VAL A 32 12.24 -6.39 -2.77
CA VAL A 32 10.86 -6.90 -2.82
C VAL A 32 10.89 -8.32 -3.38
N SER A 33 10.71 -9.29 -2.50
CA SER A 33 10.71 -10.72 -2.82
C SER A 33 9.29 -11.23 -3.12
N PRO A 34 9.15 -12.45 -3.66
CA PRO A 34 7.85 -13.10 -3.80
C PRO A 34 7.14 -13.40 -2.47
N ARG A 35 7.79 -13.25 -1.31
CA ARG A 35 7.21 -13.56 -0.01
C ARG A 35 6.78 -12.26 0.67
N LEU A 36 5.47 -12.02 0.73
CA LEU A 36 4.89 -10.79 1.29
C LEU A 36 5.38 -10.45 2.69
N THR A 37 5.54 -11.45 3.54
CA THR A 37 5.97 -11.27 4.94
C THR A 37 7.40 -10.73 5.07
N GLU A 38 8.18 -10.73 3.99
CA GLU A 38 9.55 -10.21 3.97
C GLU A 38 9.63 -8.72 3.61
N TRP A 39 8.54 -8.09 3.16
CA TRP A 39 8.59 -6.68 2.71
C TRP A 39 7.33 -5.85 2.99
N ILE A 40 6.14 -6.45 3.08
CA ILE A 40 4.91 -5.71 3.40
C ILE A 40 4.98 -5.05 4.79
N PRO A 41 5.43 -5.72 5.87
CA PRO A 41 5.52 -5.08 7.17
C PRO A 41 6.41 -3.85 7.19
N ASP A 42 7.59 -3.93 6.56
CA ASP A 42 8.53 -2.82 6.46
C ASP A 42 7.95 -1.67 5.62
N LEU A 43 7.30 -1.99 4.50
CA LEU A 43 6.58 -1.00 3.69
C LEU A 43 5.49 -0.28 4.50
N LEU A 44 4.70 -1.02 5.28
CA LEU A 44 3.63 -0.45 6.11
C LEU A 44 4.19 0.38 7.27
N ASP A 45 5.34 -0.01 7.82
CA ASP A 45 6.07 0.77 8.83
C ASP A 45 6.57 2.10 8.27
N GLU A 46 7.15 2.09 7.06
CA GLU A 46 7.56 3.31 6.34
C GLU A 46 6.37 4.19 5.94
N LEU A 47 5.23 3.57 5.60
CA LEU A 47 4.00 4.28 5.22
C LEU A 47 3.30 4.92 6.43
N ARG A 48 3.39 4.31 7.61
CA ARG A 48 2.67 4.74 8.82
C ARG A 48 2.78 6.24 9.10
N PRO A 49 3.98 6.87 9.15
CA PRO A 49 4.10 8.31 9.40
C PRO A 49 3.35 9.19 8.39
N HIS A 50 3.20 8.73 7.15
CA HIS A 50 2.40 9.40 6.13
C HIS A 50 0.91 9.27 6.43
N THR A 51 0.42 8.05 6.66
CA THR A 51 -0.98 7.81 7.02
C THR A 51 -1.37 8.60 8.27
N GLU A 52 -0.54 8.57 9.32
CA GLU A 52 -0.82 9.33 10.54
C GLU A 52 -0.85 10.85 10.30
N ARG A 53 -0.03 11.37 9.38
CA ARG A 53 -0.06 12.80 9.02
C ARG A 53 -1.39 13.16 8.38
N THR A 54 -1.84 12.38 7.41
CA THR A 54 -3.15 12.55 6.77
C THR A 54 -4.26 12.52 7.81
N ILE A 55 -4.25 11.55 8.75
CA ILE A 55 -5.24 11.47 9.83
C ILE A 55 -5.28 12.75 10.68
N ARG A 56 -4.11 13.30 11.03
CA ARG A 56 -4.00 14.50 11.86
C ARG A 56 -4.53 15.76 11.17
N GLU A 57 -4.55 15.80 9.83
CA GLU A 57 -5.09 16.93 9.08
C GLU A 57 -6.62 17.02 9.18
N TYR A 58 -7.31 15.90 9.44
CA TYR A 58 -8.78 15.87 9.49
C TYR A 58 -9.36 16.41 10.81
N THR A 59 -8.69 16.28 11.98
CA THR A 59 -9.05 16.96 13.26
C THR A 59 -8.14 16.52 14.44
N THR A 60 -8.17 17.27 15.56
CA THR A 60 -7.57 16.91 16.87
C THR A 60 -8.60 16.31 17.85
N THR A 61 -9.54 15.49 17.36
CA THR A 61 -10.69 14.97 18.13
C THR A 61 -10.44 13.53 18.64
N ASP A 62 -11.33 13.03 19.51
CA ASP A 62 -11.41 11.65 19.99
C ASP A 62 -11.07 10.59 18.91
N PRO A 63 -10.08 9.70 19.14
CA PRO A 63 -9.65 8.71 18.15
C PRO A 63 -10.74 7.75 17.67
N TRP A 64 -11.70 7.40 18.53
CA TRP A 64 -12.79 6.51 18.15
C TRP A 64 -13.72 7.17 17.14
N ARG A 65 -14.13 8.41 17.40
CA ARG A 65 -14.97 9.17 16.47
C ARG A 65 -14.29 9.38 15.12
N VAL A 66 -13.00 9.71 15.11
CA VAL A 66 -12.23 9.92 13.87
C VAL A 66 -12.11 8.63 13.07
N SER A 67 -11.73 7.52 13.71
CA SER A 67 -11.64 6.23 13.01
C SER A 67 -12.98 5.75 12.47
N SER A 68 -14.08 5.97 13.20
CA SER A 68 -15.44 5.65 12.72
C SER A 68 -15.83 6.46 11.49
N GLN A 69 -15.42 7.72 11.40
CA GLN A 69 -15.65 8.55 10.21
C GLN A 69 -14.88 7.97 9.01
N PHE A 70 -13.58 7.69 9.18
CA PHE A 70 -12.79 7.09 8.10
C PHE A 70 -13.38 5.76 7.61
N LEU A 71 -13.77 4.88 8.54
CA LEU A 71 -14.42 3.61 8.19
C LEU A 71 -15.72 3.79 7.43
N SER A 72 -16.50 4.83 7.75
CA SER A 72 -17.77 5.10 7.07
C SER A 72 -17.57 5.51 5.61
N GLU A 73 -16.44 6.14 5.30
CA GLU A 73 -16.08 6.56 3.94
C GLU A 73 -15.37 5.43 3.18
N THR A 74 -14.43 4.72 3.80
CA THR A 74 -13.60 3.70 3.12
C THR A 74 -14.19 2.31 3.11
N LEU A 75 -15.00 1.96 4.12
CA LEU A 75 -15.52 0.60 4.33
C LEU A 75 -16.97 0.61 4.82
N PRO A 76 -17.96 1.13 4.07
CA PRO A 76 -19.35 1.26 4.55
C PRO A 76 -19.97 0.00 5.16
N ALA A 77 -19.55 -1.19 4.71
CA ALA A 77 -19.96 -2.48 5.25
C ALA A 77 -19.68 -2.67 6.75
N TRP A 78 -18.80 -1.85 7.36
CA TRP A 78 -18.53 -1.88 8.80
C TRP A 78 -19.76 -1.47 9.64
N GLN A 79 -20.72 -0.73 9.07
CA GLN A 79 -21.93 -0.33 9.80
C GLN A 79 -23.01 -1.42 9.80
N THR A 80 -22.86 -2.45 8.96
CA THR A 80 -23.86 -3.51 8.81
C THR A 80 -23.80 -4.47 9.99
N THR A 81 -24.90 -4.57 10.74
CA THR A 81 -25.06 -5.48 11.88
C THR A 81 -25.83 -6.75 11.53
N GLU A 82 -26.37 -6.84 10.31
CA GLU A 82 -27.23 -7.94 9.83
C GLU A 82 -26.44 -9.22 9.49
N SER A 83 -25.11 -9.15 9.39
CA SER A 83 -24.25 -10.29 9.09
C SER A 83 -22.91 -10.17 9.82
N THR A 84 -22.32 -11.32 10.20
CA THR A 84 -20.95 -11.36 10.71
C THR A 84 -19.98 -10.82 9.67
N TRP A 85 -19.05 -9.95 10.10
CA TRP A 85 -18.00 -9.45 9.23
C TRP A 85 -17.11 -10.59 8.75
N THR A 86 -16.67 -10.49 7.49
CA THR A 86 -15.59 -11.30 6.97
C THR A 86 -14.26 -10.89 7.63
N ASP A 87 -13.30 -11.83 7.68
CA ASP A 87 -11.99 -11.60 8.32
C ASP A 87 -11.29 -10.34 7.78
N ASP A 88 -11.42 -10.09 6.48
CA ASP A 88 -10.81 -8.91 5.84
C ASP A 88 -11.47 -7.58 6.22
N ILE A 89 -12.78 -7.57 6.50
CA ILE A 89 -13.48 -6.40 7.05
C ILE A 89 -13.03 -6.18 8.49
N ALA A 90 -13.03 -7.23 9.30
CA ALA A 90 -12.65 -7.14 10.71
C ALA A 90 -11.19 -6.66 10.88
N GLU A 91 -10.28 -7.14 10.02
CA GLU A 91 -8.87 -6.72 10.06
C GLU A 91 -8.67 -5.29 9.55
N ALA A 92 -9.41 -4.86 8.52
CA ALA A 92 -9.41 -3.47 8.05
C ALA A 92 -9.98 -2.48 9.09
N VAL A 93 -11.00 -2.91 9.85
CA VAL A 93 -11.54 -2.16 11.00
C VAL A 93 -10.47 -2.04 12.09
N ALA A 94 -9.83 -3.15 12.46
CA ALA A 94 -8.75 -3.16 13.45
C ALA A 94 -7.59 -2.24 13.04
N TYR A 95 -7.17 -2.28 11.77
CA TYR A 95 -6.16 -1.39 11.22
C TYR A 95 -6.56 0.08 11.37
N THR A 96 -7.76 0.46 10.94
CA THR A 96 -8.20 1.87 10.95
C THR A 96 -8.27 2.44 12.36
N HIS A 97 -8.78 1.66 13.32
CA HIS A 97 -8.74 2.05 14.73
C HIS A 97 -7.30 2.16 15.24
N ALA A 98 -6.43 1.22 14.85
CA ALA A 98 -5.06 1.19 15.35
C ALA A 98 -4.22 2.37 14.85
N ILE A 99 -4.24 2.64 13.55
CA ILE A 99 -3.50 3.76 12.95
C ILE A 99 -4.01 5.11 13.46
N THR A 100 -5.32 5.25 13.69
CA THR A 100 -5.90 6.47 14.25
C THR A 100 -5.49 6.67 15.71
N ALA A 101 -5.47 5.59 16.52
CA ALA A 101 -5.01 5.65 17.90
C ALA A 101 -3.53 6.04 17.99
N LEU A 102 -2.68 5.49 17.11
CA LEU A 102 -1.28 5.90 16.99
C LEU A 102 -1.15 7.40 16.65
N ALA A 103 -1.85 7.83 15.60
CA ALA A 103 -1.79 9.20 15.09
C ALA A 103 -2.21 10.27 16.12
N LEU A 104 -3.19 9.95 16.98
CA LEU A 104 -3.84 10.94 17.84
C LEU A 104 -3.51 10.79 19.34
N THR A 105 -3.10 9.60 19.81
CA THR A 105 -2.82 9.36 21.24
C THR A 105 -1.32 9.37 21.57
N TYR A 106 -0.49 8.92 20.62
CA TYR A 106 0.93 8.64 20.86
C TYR A 106 1.90 9.60 20.15
N ARG A 107 1.39 10.53 19.34
CA ARG A 107 2.15 11.47 18.51
C ARG A 107 3.32 12.17 19.21
N ASP A 108 3.04 12.80 20.35
CA ASP A 108 3.98 13.71 21.03
C ASP A 108 4.54 13.12 22.32
N LYS A 109 4.32 11.81 22.54
CA LYS A 109 4.78 11.14 23.75
C LYS A 109 6.13 10.49 23.47
N ASP A 110 7.14 10.87 24.23
CA ASP A 110 8.37 10.10 24.26
C ASP A 110 8.05 8.70 24.82
N THR A 111 8.43 7.66 24.07
CA THR A 111 8.30 6.26 24.47
C THR A 111 8.94 6.01 25.85
N SER A 112 9.99 6.75 26.19
CA SER A 112 10.68 6.67 27.49
C SER A 112 9.80 7.14 28.65
N GLU A 113 8.88 8.06 28.40
CA GLU A 113 7.95 8.66 29.38
C GLU A 113 6.63 7.89 29.49
N LEU A 114 6.36 6.97 28.55
CA LEU A 114 5.16 6.15 28.59
C LEU A 114 5.18 5.16 29.76
N SER A 115 4.04 4.98 30.41
CA SER A 115 3.86 3.87 31.36
C SER A 115 4.04 2.52 30.65
N ARG A 116 4.36 1.46 31.41
CA ARG A 116 4.50 0.10 30.85
C ARG A 116 3.26 -0.33 30.05
N TYR A 117 2.07 0.00 30.55
CA TYR A 117 0.81 -0.27 29.85
C TYR A 117 0.77 0.43 28.49
N HIS A 118 1.10 1.72 28.44
CA HIS A 118 1.03 2.49 27.20
C HIS A 118 2.09 2.07 26.18
N ARG A 119 3.29 1.67 26.59
CA ARG A 119 4.31 1.10 25.70
C ARG A 119 3.83 -0.19 25.05
N HIS A 120 3.38 -1.16 25.85
CA HIS A 120 2.84 -2.41 25.34
C HIS A 120 1.64 -2.18 24.41
N ARG A 121 0.77 -1.23 24.75
CA ARG A 121 -0.37 -0.86 23.90
C ARG A 121 0.10 -0.27 22.58
N GLN A 122 1.10 0.61 22.57
CA GLN A 122 1.67 1.19 21.35
C GLN A 122 2.32 0.12 20.48
N GLU A 123 3.11 -0.79 21.06
CA GLU A 123 3.72 -1.92 20.35
C GLU A 123 2.65 -2.80 19.68
N ALA A 124 1.58 -3.15 20.39
CA ALA A 124 0.47 -3.94 19.83
C ALA A 124 -0.28 -3.22 18.71
N LEU A 125 -0.41 -1.90 18.80
CA LEU A 125 -1.01 -1.07 17.74
C LEU A 125 -0.13 -1.03 16.49
N ILE A 126 1.19 -0.88 16.67
CA ILE A 126 2.16 -0.93 15.59
C ILE A 126 2.10 -2.29 14.90
N ASP A 127 2.13 -3.38 15.66
CA ASP A 127 2.03 -4.74 15.14
C ASP A 127 0.74 -4.97 14.34
N THR A 128 -0.40 -4.44 14.82
CA THR A 128 -1.67 -4.48 14.08
C THR A 128 -1.58 -3.76 12.73
N VAL A 129 -0.93 -2.59 12.69
CA VAL A 129 -0.79 -1.77 11.47
C VAL A 129 0.18 -2.38 10.46
N THR A 130 1.25 -3.06 10.91
CA THR A 130 2.28 -3.61 10.02
C THR A 130 2.03 -5.06 9.60
N SER A 131 1.12 -5.77 10.27
CA SER A 131 0.79 -7.17 9.95
C SER A 131 -0.42 -7.32 9.01
N ILE A 132 -1.19 -6.26 8.75
CA ILE A 132 -2.42 -6.34 7.96
C ILE A 132 -2.23 -6.95 6.57
N GLY A 133 -3.08 -7.93 6.23
CA GLY A 133 -3.12 -8.57 4.90
C GLY A 133 -1.91 -9.46 4.58
N THR A 134 -0.99 -9.63 5.54
CA THR A 134 0.13 -10.56 5.41
C THR A 134 -0.25 -12.01 5.72
N GLY A 135 -1.45 -12.24 6.28
CA GLY A 135 -1.84 -13.53 6.86
C GLY A 135 -1.18 -13.82 8.22
N ARG A 136 -0.53 -12.82 8.83
CA ARG A 136 -0.01 -12.85 10.21
C ARG A 136 -0.66 -11.79 11.11
N GLY A 137 -1.66 -11.08 10.59
CA GLY A 137 -2.43 -10.11 11.34
C GLY A 137 -3.29 -10.76 12.43
N PRO A 138 -3.95 -9.96 13.28
CA PRO A 138 -4.72 -10.47 14.42
C PRO A 138 -5.83 -11.46 14.02
N ILE A 139 -6.28 -11.41 12.77
CA ILE A 139 -7.36 -12.24 12.23
C ILE A 139 -6.85 -13.13 11.08
N ASN A 140 -5.55 -13.06 10.75
CA ASN A 140 -4.91 -13.77 9.63
C ASN A 140 -5.61 -13.55 8.28
N ALA A 141 -6.19 -12.37 8.07
CA ALA A 141 -6.88 -12.04 6.83
C ALA A 141 -5.90 -11.97 5.65
N ASP A 142 -6.45 -12.15 4.44
CA ASP A 142 -5.69 -12.12 3.20
C ASP A 142 -5.55 -10.70 2.62
N LEU A 143 -5.18 -10.60 1.35
CA LEU A 143 -5.00 -9.33 0.66
C LEU A 143 -6.25 -8.43 0.65
N GLY A 144 -7.44 -8.99 0.90
CA GLY A 144 -8.67 -8.20 1.07
C GLY A 144 -8.55 -7.18 2.19
N ALA A 145 -7.84 -7.51 3.28
CA ALA A 145 -7.62 -6.59 4.40
C ALA A 145 -6.70 -5.44 3.99
N LEU A 146 -5.63 -5.72 3.25
CA LEU A 146 -4.74 -4.70 2.69
C LEU A 146 -5.51 -3.74 1.78
N ALA A 147 -6.40 -4.27 0.93
CA ALA A 147 -7.24 -3.50 0.02
C ALA A 147 -8.25 -2.61 0.77
N LYS A 148 -8.93 -3.15 1.78
CA LYS A 148 -9.99 -2.47 2.56
C LYS A 148 -9.45 -1.52 3.63
N GLY A 149 -8.22 -1.73 4.11
CA GLY A 149 -7.58 -0.89 5.13
C GLY A 149 -6.71 0.21 4.50
N PRO A 150 -5.37 0.05 4.51
CA PRO A 150 -4.45 1.10 4.08
C PRO A 150 -4.70 1.57 2.64
N VAL A 151 -4.95 0.66 1.70
CA VAL A 151 -5.13 1.05 0.29
C VAL A 151 -6.38 1.90 0.09
N ALA A 152 -7.52 1.47 0.65
CA ALA A 152 -8.76 2.25 0.58
C ALA A 152 -8.59 3.63 1.26
N PHE A 153 -7.90 3.69 2.39
CA PHE A 153 -7.60 4.95 3.08
C PHE A 153 -6.84 5.93 2.18
N HIS A 154 -5.69 5.53 1.64
CA HIS A 154 -4.88 6.41 0.79
C HIS A 154 -5.56 6.74 -0.55
N ARG A 155 -6.43 5.86 -1.05
CA ARG A 155 -7.23 6.13 -2.24
C ARG A 155 -8.25 7.24 -2.01
N GLU A 156 -8.91 7.22 -0.85
CA GLU A 156 -9.99 8.15 -0.54
C GLU A 156 -9.47 9.51 -0.06
N PHE A 157 -8.46 9.51 0.82
CA PHE A 157 -8.06 10.69 1.58
C PHE A 157 -6.82 11.42 1.04
N GLU A 158 -6.16 10.90 0.01
CA GLU A 158 -5.05 11.60 -0.64
C GLU A 158 -5.42 12.10 -2.04
N ASP A 159 -5.37 13.43 -2.21
CA ASP A 159 -5.52 14.07 -3.53
C ASP A 159 -4.41 13.66 -4.51
N HIS A 160 -3.20 13.45 -3.97
CA HIS A 160 -2.02 13.06 -4.73
C HIS A 160 -1.53 11.71 -4.22
N PRO A 161 -1.55 10.65 -5.06
CA PRO A 161 -1.13 9.33 -4.62
C PRO A 161 0.32 9.33 -4.11
N THR A 162 0.51 8.79 -2.91
CA THR A 162 1.84 8.47 -2.41
C THR A 162 2.56 7.54 -3.39
N VAL A 163 3.81 7.86 -3.70
CA VAL A 163 4.64 7.10 -4.64
C VAL A 163 5.31 5.96 -3.89
N LEU A 164 5.12 4.73 -4.34
CA LEU A 164 5.79 3.54 -3.82
C LEU A 164 6.75 3.00 -4.87
N THR A 165 8.05 3.02 -4.60
CA THR A 165 9.06 2.40 -5.47
C THR A 165 9.39 1.02 -4.95
N LEU A 166 9.05 -0.01 -5.73
CA LEU A 166 9.26 -1.41 -5.38
C LEU A 166 10.40 -1.97 -6.22
N ILE A 167 11.55 -2.23 -5.60
CA ILE A 167 12.73 -2.78 -6.27
C ILE A 167 12.74 -4.29 -6.10
N LEU A 168 12.45 -5.03 -7.17
CA LEU A 168 12.33 -6.48 -7.12
C LEU A 168 13.69 -7.15 -6.87
N ASP A 169 13.75 -8.07 -5.90
CA ASP A 169 14.91 -8.94 -5.70
C ASP A 169 15.01 -9.94 -6.84
N GLY A 170 15.93 -9.70 -7.77
CA GLY A 170 16.00 -10.52 -8.96
C GLY A 170 16.26 -11.99 -8.69
N SER A 171 17.09 -12.31 -7.69
CA SER A 171 17.43 -13.69 -7.36
C SER A 171 16.24 -14.42 -6.73
N ALA A 172 15.53 -13.76 -5.81
CA ALA A 172 14.37 -14.34 -5.13
C ALA A 172 13.23 -14.62 -6.13
N TRP A 173 13.00 -13.72 -7.08
CA TRP A 173 11.98 -13.91 -8.13
C TRP A 173 12.36 -15.00 -9.12
N THR A 174 13.61 -15.06 -9.61
CA THR A 174 13.99 -16.04 -10.63
C THR A 174 14.16 -17.46 -10.08
N ASN A 175 14.51 -17.60 -8.80
CA ASN A 175 14.71 -18.89 -8.15
C ASN A 175 13.43 -19.44 -7.48
N LEU A 176 12.31 -18.73 -7.58
CA LEU A 176 11.06 -19.12 -6.96
C LEU A 176 10.50 -20.42 -7.57
N THR A 177 10.40 -21.46 -6.74
CA THR A 177 9.86 -22.76 -7.12
C THR A 177 8.33 -22.76 -7.12
N ASP A 178 7.71 -22.30 -6.02
CA ASP A 178 6.26 -22.23 -5.89
C ASP A 178 5.66 -21.03 -6.64
N ARG A 179 4.90 -21.32 -7.70
CA ARG A 179 4.22 -20.30 -8.49
C ARG A 179 3.16 -19.55 -7.69
N ARG A 180 2.48 -20.18 -6.72
CA ARG A 180 1.38 -19.55 -5.97
C ARG A 180 1.88 -18.39 -5.11
N THR A 181 3.04 -18.56 -4.48
CA THR A 181 3.74 -17.49 -3.77
C THR A 181 3.95 -16.25 -4.65
N GLY A 182 4.43 -16.44 -5.89
CA GLY A 182 4.63 -15.34 -6.83
C GLY A 182 3.32 -14.70 -7.31
N VAL A 183 2.26 -15.49 -7.54
CA VAL A 183 0.92 -14.96 -7.85
C VAL A 183 0.42 -14.07 -6.71
N ARG A 184 0.56 -14.51 -5.45
CA ARG A 184 0.12 -13.73 -4.29
C ARG A 184 0.92 -12.43 -4.14
N ALA A 185 2.23 -12.44 -4.40
CA ALA A 185 3.03 -11.22 -4.40
C ALA A 185 2.62 -10.22 -5.49
N LEU A 186 2.42 -10.70 -6.71
CA LEU A 186 1.96 -9.85 -7.82
C LEU A 186 0.55 -9.30 -7.58
N ALA A 187 -0.33 -10.08 -6.97
CA ALA A 187 -1.65 -9.62 -6.55
C ALA A 187 -1.56 -8.51 -5.50
N ALA A 188 -0.66 -8.62 -4.52
CA ALA A 188 -0.45 -7.56 -3.54
C ALA A 188 0.06 -6.27 -4.17
N ILE A 189 1.00 -6.36 -5.13
CA ILE A 189 1.48 -5.19 -5.89
C ILE A 189 0.33 -4.53 -6.66
N ALA A 190 -0.58 -5.33 -7.26
CA ALA A 190 -1.77 -4.81 -7.91
C ALA A 190 -2.74 -4.13 -6.92
N VAL A 191 -2.96 -4.73 -5.75
CA VAL A 191 -3.78 -4.13 -4.68
C VAL A 191 -3.20 -2.79 -4.22
N LEU A 192 -1.89 -2.70 -4.00
CA LEU A 192 -1.24 -1.42 -3.67
C LEU A 192 -1.48 -0.37 -4.76
N ALA A 193 -1.44 -0.77 -6.03
CA ALA A 193 -1.60 0.15 -7.15
C ALA A 193 -3.00 0.78 -7.24
N ASP A 194 -4.01 0.25 -6.55
CA ASP A 194 -5.34 0.86 -6.48
C ASP A 194 -5.38 2.12 -5.60
N GLY A 195 -4.44 2.25 -4.64
CA GLY A 195 -4.31 3.40 -3.74
C GLY A 195 -3.12 4.31 -4.08
N PHE A 196 -2.05 3.74 -4.65
CA PHE A 196 -0.73 4.36 -4.78
C PHE A 196 -0.25 4.53 -6.24
N ASP A 197 0.73 5.40 -6.48
CA ASP A 197 1.54 5.40 -7.71
C ASP A 197 2.70 4.42 -7.54
N VAL A 198 2.50 3.18 -7.98
CA VAL A 198 3.47 2.09 -7.81
C VAL A 198 4.47 2.10 -8.97
N ARG A 199 5.74 2.33 -8.62
CA ARG A 199 6.88 2.30 -9.53
C ARG A 199 7.64 1.01 -9.32
N LEU A 200 7.54 0.10 -10.27
CA LEU A 200 8.21 -1.18 -10.23
C LEU A 200 9.59 -1.08 -10.90
N VAL A 201 10.65 -1.42 -10.17
CA VAL A 201 12.01 -1.54 -10.70
C VAL A 201 12.33 -3.03 -10.80
N ALA A 202 12.58 -3.50 -12.02
CA ALA A 202 12.90 -4.90 -12.28
C ALA A 202 14.03 -4.99 -13.31
N SER A 203 15.03 -5.85 -13.06
CA SER A 203 16.09 -6.10 -14.04
C SER A 203 15.53 -6.77 -15.30
N PRO A 204 16.18 -6.66 -16.47
CA PRO A 204 15.73 -7.32 -17.70
C PRO A 204 15.54 -8.84 -17.56
N THR A 205 16.30 -9.49 -16.68
CA THR A 205 16.15 -10.91 -16.38
C THR A 205 14.86 -11.19 -15.60
N VAL A 206 14.55 -10.37 -14.60
CA VAL A 206 13.28 -10.47 -13.85
C VAL A 206 12.09 -10.18 -14.75
N GLN A 207 12.15 -9.13 -15.56
CA GLN A 207 11.08 -8.80 -16.51
C GLN A 207 10.79 -9.99 -17.43
N ARG A 208 11.81 -10.58 -18.06
CA ARG A 208 11.65 -11.79 -18.90
C ARG A 208 11.07 -12.97 -18.11
N HIS A 209 11.50 -13.17 -16.87
CA HIS A 209 10.96 -14.22 -16.01
C HIS A 209 9.46 -13.99 -15.74
N LEU A 210 9.07 -12.77 -15.37
CA LEU A 210 7.68 -12.40 -15.10
C LEU A 210 6.82 -12.57 -16.35
N SER A 211 7.24 -12.07 -17.51
CA SER A 211 6.53 -12.25 -18.79
C SER A 211 6.30 -13.71 -19.13
N LYS A 212 7.28 -14.58 -18.86
CA LYS A 212 7.16 -16.02 -19.15
C LYS A 212 6.27 -16.76 -18.14
N ARG A 213 6.41 -16.46 -16.83
CA ARG A 213 5.78 -17.24 -15.74
C ARG A 213 4.40 -16.72 -15.34
N TYR A 214 4.16 -15.41 -15.51
CA TYR A 214 2.94 -14.69 -15.14
C TYR A 214 2.44 -13.80 -16.30
N PRO A 215 2.23 -14.36 -17.50
CA PRO A 215 1.97 -13.57 -18.71
C PRO A 215 0.75 -12.65 -18.58
N HIS A 216 -0.33 -13.12 -17.97
CA HIS A 216 -1.55 -12.32 -17.80
C HIS A 216 -1.32 -11.07 -16.93
N TRP A 217 -0.62 -11.22 -15.79
CA TRP A 217 -0.33 -10.08 -14.92
C TRP A 217 0.60 -9.07 -15.61
N THR A 218 1.64 -9.55 -16.29
CA THR A 218 2.54 -8.71 -17.07
C THR A 218 1.80 -7.96 -18.18
N GLU A 219 0.87 -8.62 -18.88
CA GLU A 219 0.06 -7.99 -19.90
C GLU A 219 -0.83 -6.88 -19.34
N CYS A 220 -1.53 -7.16 -18.24
CA CYS A 220 -2.40 -6.19 -17.59
C CYS A 220 -1.66 -4.98 -17.01
N HIS A 221 -0.42 -5.15 -16.52
CA HIS A 221 0.23 -4.13 -15.70
C HIS A 221 1.54 -3.57 -16.27
N LEU A 222 2.29 -4.33 -17.09
CA LEU A 222 3.60 -3.92 -17.61
C LEU A 222 3.58 -3.65 -19.12
N ASN A 223 2.73 -4.32 -19.90
CA ASN A 223 2.67 -4.09 -21.35
C ASN A 223 1.92 -2.79 -21.73
N LEU A 224 1.09 -2.27 -20.81
CA LEU A 224 0.39 -0.99 -21.01
C LEU A 224 1.32 0.23 -21.01
N THR A 225 2.54 0.12 -20.48
CA THR A 225 3.53 1.21 -20.54
C THR A 225 4.28 1.27 -21.87
N VAL A 226 4.42 0.15 -22.60
CA VAL A 226 5.11 0.13 -23.90
C VAL A 226 4.23 0.68 -25.03
N SER A 227 2.91 0.46 -24.96
CA SER A 227 2.00 0.92 -26.01
C SER A 227 1.69 2.43 -25.96
N ARG A 228 2.06 3.14 -24.89
CA ARG A 228 1.72 4.56 -24.70
C ARG A 228 2.69 5.54 -25.37
N ASP A 229 3.82 5.05 -25.91
CA ASP A 229 4.90 5.90 -26.45
C ASP A 229 5.01 5.84 -27.99
N ARG A 230 4.00 5.32 -28.69
CA ARG A 230 3.92 5.37 -30.16
C ARG A 230 2.63 6.03 -30.63
N SER A 231 2.56 7.34 -30.49
CA SER A 231 1.64 8.15 -31.30
C SER A 231 2.27 8.32 -32.69
N PRO A 232 1.68 7.78 -33.77
CA PRO A 232 2.14 8.11 -35.11
C PRO A 232 1.78 9.57 -35.39
N HIS A 233 2.79 10.44 -35.43
CA HIS A 233 2.65 11.78 -35.99
C HIS A 233 2.38 11.62 -37.49
N THR A 234 1.10 11.57 -37.85
CA THR A 234 0.67 11.77 -39.24
C THR A 234 0.80 13.26 -39.52
N ARG A 235 1.85 13.63 -40.28
CA ARG A 235 1.92 14.97 -40.90
C ARG A 235 0.96 15.00 -42.09
N PRO A 236 0.06 15.98 -42.21
CA PRO A 236 -0.60 16.24 -43.48
C PRO A 236 0.36 17.03 -44.39
N TYR A 237 0.21 16.76 -45.70
CA TYR A 237 0.87 17.43 -46.82
C TYR A 237 0.43 18.90 -46.96
#